data_AF-A0A6I4HZ49-F1
#
_entry.id   AF-A0A6I4HZ49-F1
#
_cell.length_a   1.000
_cell.length_b   1.000
_cell.length_c   1.000
_cell.angle_alpha   90.00
_cell.angle_beta   90.00
_cell.angle_gamma   90.00
#
_symmetry.space_group_name_H-M   'P 1'
#
loop_
_entity.id
_entity.type
_entity.pdbx_description
1 polymer ?
#
loop_
_entity_poly.entity_id
_entity_poly.type
_entity_poly.pdbx_seq_one_letter_code
_entity_poly.pdbx_strand_id
1 'polypeptide(L)'
;MEVASTSNEQIADRIFVIRGLKVMLDSDLADLYDVDTKVLKQAVRRNIARFLEDFMFELTRDEFEVLRSQFVTSKTDRRGGSRYLFFCFTEPGVAMLSSILNSEKAILINIQIIRIFISMRQAMLENGDMKYQIELIKKRIDNQDKNLEIVFQYLDNLLESKSTTMPRKRIGFKSDDL
;
A
#
# COMPACT_ATOMS: atom_id res chain seq x y z
N MET A 1 -11.79 -31.34 -18.62
CA MET A 1 -12.63 -30.15 -18.81
C MET A 1 -11.78 -28.98 -18.32
N GLU A 2 -11.14 -28.25 -19.23
CA GLU A 2 -10.29 -27.10 -18.90
C GLU A 2 -11.19 -25.97 -18.39
N VAL A 3 -11.26 -25.82 -17.07
CA VAL A 3 -11.77 -24.59 -16.48
C VAL A 3 -10.64 -23.58 -16.67
N ALA A 4 -10.89 -22.55 -17.48
CA ALA A 4 -9.93 -21.46 -17.68
C ALA A 4 -9.41 -20.99 -16.32
N SER A 5 -8.14 -21.29 -16.04
CA SER A 5 -7.50 -20.91 -14.79
C SER A 5 -7.19 -19.42 -14.87
N THR A 6 -8.16 -18.58 -14.52
CA THR A 6 -7.90 -17.15 -14.29
C THR A 6 -6.73 -17.06 -13.31
N SER A 7 -5.64 -16.41 -13.69
CA SER A 7 -4.45 -16.40 -12.86
C SER A 7 -4.69 -15.54 -11.61
N ASN A 8 -4.07 -15.91 -10.49
CA ASN A 8 -4.19 -15.13 -9.26
C ASN A 8 -3.75 -13.67 -9.46
N GLU A 9 -2.79 -13.44 -10.37
CA GLU A 9 -2.31 -12.12 -10.77
C GLU A 9 -3.42 -11.29 -11.43
N GLN A 10 -4.18 -11.88 -12.36
CA GLN A 10 -5.31 -11.20 -13.02
C GLN A 10 -6.41 -10.78 -12.05
N ILE A 11 -6.64 -11.56 -10.98
CA ILE A 11 -7.61 -11.22 -9.95
C ILE A 11 -7.05 -10.11 -9.04
N ALA A 12 -5.77 -10.20 -8.68
CA ALA A 12 -5.10 -9.20 -7.85
C ALA A 12 -5.06 -7.81 -8.52
N ASP A 13 -4.88 -7.75 -9.84
CA ASP A 13 -4.88 -6.51 -10.62
C ASP A 13 -6.24 -5.78 -10.64
N ARG A 14 -7.32 -6.50 -10.30
CA ARG A 14 -8.69 -5.96 -10.22
C ARG A 14 -9.08 -5.53 -8.79
N ILE A 15 -8.12 -5.53 -7.86
CA ILE A 15 -8.31 -5.05 -6.48
C ILE A 15 -7.78 -3.62 -6.39
N PHE A 16 -8.67 -2.69 -6.09
CA PHE A 16 -8.36 -1.27 -5.97
C PHE A 16 -8.35 -0.84 -4.50
N VAL A 17 -7.65 0.26 -4.22
CA VAL A 17 -7.70 0.90 -2.89
C VAL A 17 -8.52 2.17 -3.00
N ILE A 18 -9.73 2.16 -2.43
CA ILE A 18 -10.68 3.28 -2.46
C ILE A 18 -11.13 3.55 -1.03
N ARG A 19 -11.07 4.81 -0.58
CA ARG A 19 -11.31 5.21 0.82
C ARG A 19 -10.42 4.45 1.83
N GLY A 20 -9.23 4.02 1.42
CA GLY A 20 -8.33 3.21 2.24
C GLY A 20 -8.75 1.74 2.39
N LEU A 21 -9.83 1.32 1.72
CA LEU A 21 -10.31 -0.05 1.71
C LEU A 21 -9.92 -0.74 0.42
N LYS A 22 -9.52 -2.02 0.51
CA LYS A 22 -9.31 -2.87 -0.67
C LYS A 22 -10.68 -3.32 -1.18
N VAL A 23 -11.00 -2.99 -2.43
CA VAL A 23 -12.31 -3.22 -3.04
C VAL A 23 -12.20 -3.74 -4.47
N MET A 24 -13.20 -4.49 -4.91
CA MET A 24 -13.39 -4.86 -6.33
C MET A 24 -14.65 -4.20 -6.88
N LEU A 25 -14.62 -3.83 -8.16
CA LEU A 25 -15.76 -3.22 -8.84
C LEU A 25 -16.77 -4.27 -9.29
N ASP A 26 -18.04 -3.87 -9.37
CA ASP A 26 -19.12 -4.72 -9.88
C ASP A 26 -18.85 -5.25 -11.30
N SER A 27 -18.22 -4.46 -12.17
CA SER A 27 -17.88 -4.86 -13.53
C SER A 27 -16.84 -5.97 -13.55
N ASP A 28 -15.79 -5.80 -12.75
CA ASP A 28 -14.70 -6.76 -12.67
C ASP A 28 -15.17 -8.09 -12.08
N LEU A 29 -16.01 -8.03 -11.05
CA LEU A 29 -16.61 -9.22 -10.43
C LEU A 29 -17.58 -9.92 -11.38
N ALA A 30 -18.40 -9.17 -12.12
CA ALA A 30 -19.32 -9.72 -13.10
C ALA A 30 -18.57 -10.48 -14.21
N ASP A 31 -17.51 -9.88 -14.75
CA ASP A 31 -16.65 -10.48 -15.76
C ASP A 31 -15.95 -11.75 -15.24
N LEU A 32 -15.45 -11.72 -14.01
CA LEU A 32 -14.83 -12.89 -13.38
C LEU A 32 -15.87 -14.00 -13.21
N TYR A 33 -17.02 -13.70 -12.62
CA TYR A 33 -18.08 -14.68 -12.37
C TYR A 33 -18.85 -15.14 -13.62
N ASP A 34 -18.58 -14.55 -14.79
CA ASP A 34 -19.26 -14.87 -16.05
C ASP A 34 -20.76 -14.57 -16.01
N VAL A 35 -21.10 -13.43 -15.42
CA VAL A 35 -22.47 -12.94 -15.30
C VAL A 35 -22.56 -11.52 -15.81
N ASP A 36 -23.72 -11.13 -16.34
CA ASP A 36 -23.92 -9.73 -16.72
C ASP A 36 -23.87 -8.83 -15.47
N THR A 37 -23.21 -7.68 -15.60
CA THR A 37 -23.16 -6.64 -14.56
C THR A 37 -24.55 -6.24 -14.06
N LYS A 38 -25.53 -6.20 -14.95
CA LYS A 38 -26.94 -5.93 -14.61
C LYS A 38 -27.54 -7.02 -13.71
N VAL A 39 -27.25 -8.29 -14.00
CA VAL A 39 -27.74 -9.43 -13.22
C VAL A 39 -27.11 -9.43 -11.83
N LEU A 40 -25.81 -9.17 -11.74
CA LEU A 40 -25.10 -9.01 -10.47
C LEU A 40 -25.74 -7.90 -9.62
N LYS A 41 -25.91 -6.69 -10.19
CA LYS A 41 -26.54 -5.55 -9.50
C LYS A 41 -27.96 -5.87 -9.05
N GLN A 42 -28.74 -6.55 -9.88
CA GLN A 42 -30.09 -6.97 -9.54
C GLN A 42 -30.11 -7.96 -8.38
N ALA A 43 -29.21 -8.95 -8.37
CA ALA A 43 -29.10 -9.94 -7.32
C ALA A 43 -28.70 -9.32 -5.98
N VAL A 44 -27.78 -8.35 -6.00
CA VAL A 44 -27.37 -7.55 -4.84
C VAL A 44 -28.54 -6.72 -4.31
N ARG A 45 -29.24 -5.98 -5.17
CA ARG A 45 -30.40 -5.16 -4.75
C ARG A 45 -31.52 -5.98 -4.13
N ARG A 46 -31.76 -7.21 -4.61
CA ARG A 46 -32.73 -8.14 -4.02
C ARG A 46 -32.33 -8.62 -2.62
N ASN A 47 -31.03 -8.63 -2.32
CA ASN A 47 -30.46 -9.12 -1.07
C ASN A 47 -29.74 -8.02 -0.29
N ILE A 48 -30.18 -6.76 -0.43
CA ILE A 48 -29.48 -5.60 0.13
C ILE A 48 -29.27 -5.68 1.64
N ALA A 49 -30.16 -6.36 2.36
CA ALA A 49 -30.03 -6.62 3.80
C ALA A 49 -28.77 -7.42 4.20
N ARG A 50 -28.11 -8.11 3.25
CA ARG A 50 -26.83 -8.80 3.46
C ARG A 50 -25.61 -7.92 3.21
N PHE A 51 -25.80 -6.76 2.58
CA PHE A 51 -24.74 -5.83 2.21
C PHE A 51 -24.82 -4.60 3.10
N LEU A 52 -24.13 -4.66 4.24
CA LEU A 52 -23.93 -3.52 5.12
C LEU A 52 -23.01 -2.48 4.45
N GLU A 53 -22.98 -1.27 4.99
CA GLU A 53 -22.18 -0.15 4.45
C GLU A 53 -20.68 -0.49 4.35
N ASP A 54 -20.16 -1.29 5.28
CA ASP A 54 -18.76 -1.73 5.28
C ASP A 54 -18.46 -2.84 4.27
N PHE A 55 -19.51 -3.48 3.72
CA PHE A 55 -19.39 -4.62 2.80
C PHE A 55 -19.45 -4.16 1.35
N MET A 56 -20.28 -3.15 1.09
CA MET A 56 -20.46 -2.58 -0.23
C MET A 56 -20.83 -1.11 -0.13
N PHE A 57 -20.29 -0.31 -1.04
CA PHE A 57 -20.71 1.08 -1.23
C PHE A 57 -20.71 1.45 -2.71
N GLU A 58 -21.44 2.51 -3.05
CA GLU A 58 -21.43 3.09 -4.39
C GLU A 58 -20.36 4.17 -4.47
N LEU A 59 -19.62 4.22 -5.58
CA LEU A 59 -18.67 5.29 -5.85
C LEU A 59 -19.39 6.64 -5.94
N THR A 60 -18.73 7.69 -5.49
CA THR A 60 -19.13 9.07 -5.82
C THR A 60 -18.70 9.42 -7.24
N ARG A 61 -19.28 10.49 -7.80
CA ARG A 61 -18.89 10.98 -9.14
C ARG A 61 -17.43 11.37 -9.19
N ASP A 62 -16.91 11.99 -8.14
CA ASP A 62 -15.53 12.44 -8.07
C ASP A 62 -14.57 11.24 -7.99
N GLU A 63 -14.87 10.25 -7.14
CA GLU A 63 -14.09 9.00 -7.08
C GLU A 63 -14.11 8.25 -8.41
N PHE A 64 -15.25 8.27 -9.10
CA PHE A 64 -15.38 7.65 -10.42
C PHE A 64 -14.51 8.33 -11.48
N GLU A 65 -14.50 9.68 -11.52
CA GLU A 65 -13.64 10.42 -12.46
C GLU A 65 -12.15 10.20 -12.17
N VAL A 66 -11.75 10.15 -10.89
CA VAL A 66 -10.37 9.81 -10.51
C VAL A 66 -10.00 8.40 -10.98
N LEU A 67 -10.85 7.41 -10.72
CA LEU A 67 -10.62 6.03 -11.15
C LEU A 67 -10.54 5.94 -12.68
N ARG A 68 -11.40 6.65 -13.39
CA ARG A 68 -11.36 6.76 -14.85
C ARG A 68 -10.13 7.47 -15.39
N SER A 69 -9.56 8.43 -14.66
CA SER A 69 -8.33 9.10 -15.08
C SER A 69 -7.10 8.20 -14.91
N GLN A 70 -7.13 7.29 -13.94
CA GLN A 70 -6.05 6.35 -13.64
C GLN A 70 -6.07 5.13 -14.55
N PHE A 71 -7.25 4.64 -14.92
CA PHE A 71 -7.43 3.52 -15.84
C PHE A 71 -7.90 4.05 -17.20
N VAL A 72 -7.24 3.67 -18.31
CA VAL A 72 -7.69 3.98 -19.68
C VAL A 72 -8.96 3.18 -20.03
N THR A 73 -9.99 3.26 -19.20
CA THR A 73 -11.33 2.76 -19.49
C THR A 73 -11.92 3.69 -20.55
N SER A 74 -12.19 3.11 -21.72
CA SER A 74 -12.45 3.84 -22.96
C SER A 74 -13.47 4.98 -22.82
N LYS A 75 -13.21 6.06 -23.54
CA LYS A 75 -14.09 7.22 -23.68
C LYS A 75 -15.52 6.80 -24.04
N THR A 76 -16.47 6.87 -23.10
CA THR A 76 -17.90 6.87 -23.45
C THR A 76 -18.33 8.25 -23.94
N ASP A 77 -17.65 8.77 -24.97
CA ASP A 77 -17.95 10.07 -25.58
C ASP A 77 -18.79 9.95 -26.85
N ARG A 78 -19.55 8.85 -26.97
CA ARG A 78 -20.54 8.66 -28.02
C ARG A 78 -21.79 8.03 -27.43
N ARG A 79 -22.67 8.88 -26.90
CA ARG A 79 -24.10 8.61 -26.62
C ARG A 79 -24.36 7.39 -25.71
N GLY A 80 -23.95 7.43 -24.45
CA GLY A 80 -24.43 6.44 -23.48
C GLY A 80 -23.47 6.07 -22.35
N GLY A 81 -22.84 7.04 -21.69
CA GLY A 81 -22.09 6.82 -20.45
C GLY A 81 -22.90 5.95 -19.48
N SER A 82 -22.25 5.03 -18.75
CA SER A 82 -22.90 4.33 -17.65
C SER A 82 -23.49 5.39 -16.73
N ARG A 83 -24.82 5.57 -16.78
CA ARG A 83 -25.52 6.53 -15.91
C ARG A 83 -25.52 6.08 -14.45
N TYR A 84 -25.06 4.84 -14.22
CA TYR A 84 -25.01 4.20 -12.92
C TYR A 84 -23.58 4.17 -12.43
N LEU A 85 -23.38 4.63 -11.20
CA LEU A 85 -22.09 4.53 -10.54
C LEU A 85 -21.82 3.05 -10.23
N PHE A 86 -20.55 2.74 -10.04
CA PHE A 86 -20.10 1.39 -9.74
C PHE A 86 -20.31 1.10 -8.26
N PHE A 87 -20.77 -0.10 -7.95
CA PHE A 87 -20.66 -0.68 -6.63
C PHE A 87 -19.25 -1.22 -6.44
N CYS A 88 -18.69 -0.91 -5.28
CA CYS A 88 -17.46 -1.44 -4.77
C CYS A 88 -17.77 -2.46 -3.69
N PHE A 89 -17.12 -3.61 -3.74
CA PHE A 89 -17.26 -4.68 -2.76
C PHE A 89 -15.95 -4.88 -2.02
N THR A 90 -16.00 -4.86 -0.69
CA THR A 90 -14.87 -5.23 0.17
C THR A 90 -14.78 -6.75 0.30
N GLU A 91 -13.72 -7.29 0.94
CA GLU A 91 -13.57 -8.73 1.21
C GLU A 91 -14.86 -9.40 1.73
N PRO A 92 -15.52 -8.91 2.80
CA PRO A 92 -16.77 -9.50 3.28
C PRO A 92 -17.94 -9.30 2.30
N GLY A 93 -17.97 -8.21 1.53
CA GLY A 93 -18.98 -8.00 0.48
C GLY A 93 -18.86 -9.02 -0.66
N VAL A 94 -17.64 -9.29 -1.10
CA VAL A 94 -17.35 -10.35 -2.08
C VAL A 94 -17.73 -11.71 -1.51
N ALA A 95 -17.39 -11.98 -0.25
CA ALA A 95 -17.83 -13.20 0.43
C ALA A 95 -19.36 -13.34 0.47
N MET A 96 -20.13 -12.26 0.58
CA MET A 96 -21.59 -12.33 0.51
C MET A 96 -22.11 -12.68 -0.90
N LEU A 97 -21.36 -12.38 -1.97
CA LEU A 97 -21.77 -12.70 -3.33
C LEU A 97 -21.87 -14.22 -3.58
N SER A 98 -21.06 -15.05 -2.91
CA SER A 98 -21.21 -16.52 -3.03
C SER A 98 -22.51 -17.05 -2.47
N SER A 99 -23.14 -16.33 -1.53
CA SER A 99 -24.42 -16.72 -0.96
C SER A 99 -25.62 -16.43 -1.88
N ILE A 100 -25.37 -15.73 -2.98
CA ILE A 100 -26.38 -15.25 -3.93
C ILE A 100 -26.11 -15.80 -5.33
N LEU A 101 -24.84 -15.91 -5.73
CA LEU A 101 -24.40 -16.48 -7.00
C LEU A 101 -24.03 -17.95 -6.83
N ASN A 102 -24.92 -18.84 -7.28
CA ASN A 102 -24.78 -20.29 -7.10
C ASN A 102 -24.13 -21.02 -8.29
N SER A 103 -23.55 -20.29 -9.26
CA SER A 103 -22.84 -20.93 -10.38
C SER A 103 -21.54 -21.55 -9.90
N GLU A 104 -21.20 -22.75 -10.38
CA GLU A 104 -19.96 -23.45 -10.03
C GLU A 104 -18.71 -22.59 -10.29
N LYS A 105 -18.71 -21.85 -11.41
CA LYS A 105 -17.64 -20.89 -11.75
C LYS A 105 -17.56 -19.74 -10.75
N ALA A 106 -18.71 -19.17 -10.37
CA ALA A 106 -18.77 -18.07 -9.40
C ALA A 106 -18.27 -18.51 -8.01
N ILE A 107 -18.62 -19.73 -7.59
CA ILE A 107 -18.17 -20.32 -6.32
C ILE A 107 -16.64 -20.46 -6.31
N LEU A 108 -16.05 -21.05 -7.36
CA LEU A 108 -14.60 -21.27 -7.46
C LEU A 108 -13.83 -19.95 -7.45
N ILE A 109 -14.28 -18.98 -8.25
CA ILE A 109 -13.64 -17.67 -8.35
C ILE A 109 -13.78 -16.90 -7.04
N ASN A 110 -14.93 -17.00 -6.36
CA ASN A 110 -15.10 -16.35 -5.07
C ASN A 110 -14.11 -16.89 -4.02
N ILE A 111 -13.89 -18.20 -3.99
CA ILE A 111 -12.88 -18.82 -3.12
C ILE A 111 -11.48 -18.27 -3.44
N GLN A 112 -11.13 -18.12 -4.73
CA GLN A 112 -9.85 -17.56 -5.14
C GLN A 112 -9.70 -16.10 -4.71
N ILE A 113 -10.72 -15.27 -4.95
CA ILE A 113 -10.73 -13.86 -4.55
C ILE A 113 -10.50 -13.73 -3.03
N ILE A 114 -11.27 -14.48 -2.22
CA ILE A 114 -11.12 -14.45 -0.75
C ILE A 114 -9.69 -14.83 -0.34
N ARG A 115 -9.11 -15.87 -0.94
CA ARG A 115 -7.71 -16.27 -0.66
C ARG A 115 -6.73 -15.15 -0.96
N ILE A 116 -6.90 -14.45 -2.07
CA ILE A 116 -6.04 -13.32 -2.44
C ILE A 116 -6.18 -12.18 -1.44
N PHE A 117 -7.40 -11.81 -1.04
CA PHE A 117 -7.62 -10.81 0.01
C PHE A 117 -6.93 -11.17 1.33
N ILE A 118 -7.03 -12.44 1.76
CA ILE A 118 -6.35 -12.94 2.97
C ILE A 118 -4.82 -12.85 2.82
N SER A 119 -4.26 -13.32 1.72
CA SER A 119 -2.82 -13.27 1.46
C SER A 119 -2.32 -11.82 1.43
N MET A 120 -3.06 -10.92 0.79
CA MET A 120 -2.76 -9.49 0.77
C MET A 120 -2.81 -8.85 2.17
N ARG A 121 -3.72 -9.29 3.04
CA ARG A 121 -3.80 -8.84 4.44
C ARG A 121 -2.60 -9.34 5.24
N GLN A 122 -2.24 -10.61 5.09
CA GLN A 122 -1.08 -11.21 5.75
C GLN A 122 0.22 -10.51 5.36
N ALA A 123 0.45 -10.30 4.06
CA ALA A 123 1.62 -9.57 3.57
C ALA A 123 1.69 -8.13 4.13
N MET A 124 0.55 -7.48 4.33
CA MET A 124 0.50 -6.14 4.90
C MET A 124 0.85 -6.12 6.40
N LEU A 125 0.45 -7.16 7.14
CA LEU A 125 0.79 -7.33 8.56
C LEU A 125 2.29 -7.66 8.74
N GLU A 126 2.84 -8.53 7.90
CA GLU A 126 4.27 -8.88 7.93
C GLU A 126 5.18 -7.67 7.65
N ASN A 127 4.74 -6.76 6.77
CA ASN A 127 5.44 -5.49 6.54
C ASN A 127 5.42 -4.54 7.75
N GLY A 128 4.51 -4.74 8.72
CA GLY A 128 4.50 -3.98 9.98
C GLY A 128 5.75 -4.22 10.81
N ASP A 129 6.17 -5.48 10.91
CA ASP A 129 7.43 -5.86 11.59
C ASP A 129 8.64 -5.29 10.86
N MET A 130 8.60 -5.27 9.51
CA MET A 130 9.64 -4.65 8.70
C MET A 130 9.76 -3.14 8.95
N LYS A 131 8.63 -2.43 9.08
CA LYS A 131 8.62 -0.99 9.38
C LYS A 131 9.25 -0.71 10.76
N TYR A 132 8.96 -1.55 11.75
CA TYR A 132 9.59 -1.45 13.08
C TYR A 132 11.10 -1.70 13.03
N GLN A 133 11.56 -2.71 12.29
CA GLN A 133 12.99 -2.98 12.08
C GLN A 133 13.71 -1.80 11.41
N ILE A 134 13.10 -1.18 10.40
CA ILE A 134 13.65 0.03 9.75
C ILE A 134 13.77 1.19 10.74
N GLU A 135 12.78 1.38 11.61
CA GLU A 135 12.79 2.44 12.61
C GLU A 135 13.90 2.24 13.66
N LEU A 136 14.14 0.99 14.09
CA LEU A 136 15.26 0.64 14.95
C LEU A 136 16.62 0.91 14.28
N ILE A 137 16.74 0.57 12.99
CA ILE A 137 17.97 0.83 12.21
C ILE A 137 18.22 2.34 12.12
N LYS A 138 17.22 3.14 11.78
CA LYS A 138 17.33 4.61 11.73
C LYS A 138 17.83 5.18 13.06
N LYS A 139 17.24 4.76 14.17
CA LYS A 139 17.64 5.22 15.50
C LYS A 139 19.10 4.86 15.84
N ARG A 140 19.57 3.69 15.38
CA ARG A 140 20.97 3.29 15.56
C ARG A 140 21.92 4.16 14.74
N ILE A 141 21.56 4.47 13.50
CA ILE A 141 22.36 5.35 12.62
C ILE A 141 22.42 6.76 13.20
N ASP A 142 21.30 7.35 13.63
CA ASP A 142 21.28 8.68 14.25
C ASP A 142 22.21 8.78 15.46
N ASN A 143 22.30 7.71 16.25
CA ASN A 143 23.22 7.64 17.38
C ASN A 143 24.68 7.52 16.93
N GLN A 144 24.95 6.81 15.84
CA GLN A 144 26.29 6.72 15.26
C GLN A 144 26.76 8.07 14.71
N ASP A 145 25.86 8.83 14.06
CA ASP A 145 26.18 10.16 13.53
C ASP A 145 26.55 11.14 14.67
N LYS A 146 25.81 11.13 15.77
CA LYS A 146 26.16 11.92 16.97
C LYS A 146 27.52 11.54 17.55
N ASN A 147 27.84 10.25 17.58
CA ASN A 147 29.14 9.80 18.06
C ASN A 147 30.27 10.24 17.14
N LEU A 148 30.06 10.23 15.82
CA LEU A 148 31.03 10.75 14.85
C LEU A 148 31.24 12.26 15.03
N GLU A 149 30.18 13.03 15.23
CA GLU A 149 30.25 14.47 15.49
C GLU A 149 31.13 14.78 16.72
N ILE A 150 30.96 14.01 17.80
CA ILE A 150 31.79 14.10 19.01
C ILE A 150 33.26 13.76 18.70
N VAL A 151 33.52 12.70 17.93
CA VAL A 151 34.90 12.31 17.55
C VAL A 151 35.58 13.41 16.74
N PHE A 152 34.88 14.03 15.79
CA PHE A 152 35.42 15.16 15.03
C PHE A 152 35.70 16.36 15.91
N GLN A 153 34.82 16.69 16.85
CA GLN A 153 35.05 17.76 17.82
C GLN A 153 36.31 17.52 18.67
N TYR A 154 36.57 16.27 19.09
CA TYR A 154 37.81 15.93 19.79
C TYR A 154 39.06 16.05 18.91
N LEU A 155 38.97 15.67 17.62
CA LEU A 155 40.07 15.84 16.67
C LEU A 155 40.41 17.32 16.45
N ASP A 156 39.40 18.18 16.31
CA ASP A 156 39.59 19.63 16.15
C ASP A 156 40.26 20.24 17.39
N ASN A 157 39.77 19.90 18.59
CA ASN A 157 40.39 20.33 19.86
C ASN A 157 41.86 19.89 19.97
N LEU A 158 42.20 18.68 19.51
CA LEU A 158 43.58 18.18 19.51
C LEU A 158 44.46 18.92 18.49
N LEU A 159 43.94 19.26 17.31
CA LEU A 159 44.63 20.08 16.31
C LEU A 159 44.88 21.49 16.83
N GLU A 160 43.88 22.12 17.46
CA GLU A 160 44.02 23.44 18.07
C GLU A 160 45.02 23.44 19.23
N SER A 161 45.01 22.40 20.08
CA SER A 161 45.96 22.28 21.20
C SER A 161 47.44 22.27 20.76
N LYS A 162 47.74 21.74 19.56
CA LYS A 162 49.10 21.74 18.99
C LYS A 162 49.54 23.11 18.44
N SER A 163 48.61 24.03 18.19
CA SER A 163 48.91 25.37 17.65
C SER A 163 49.40 26.36 18.71
N THR A 164 49.15 26.08 20.00
CA THR A 164 49.62 26.90 21.13
C THR A 164 51.10 26.63 21.44
N THR A 165 51.98 26.98 20.52
CA THR A 165 53.43 26.97 20.75
C THR A 165 53.81 28.17 21.60
N MET A 166 53.64 28.07 22.93
CA MET A 166 54.34 28.96 23.86
C MET A 166 55.84 28.87 23.53
N PRO A 167 56.55 30.01 23.33
CA PRO A 167 57.96 29.99 22.97
C PRO A 167 58.72 29.20 24.03
N ARG A 168 59.33 28.08 23.63
CA ARG A 168 60.06 27.20 24.55
C ARG A 168 61.13 28.03 25.25
N LYS A 169 61.07 28.10 26.58
CA LYS A 169 62.12 28.72 27.40
C LYS A 169 63.43 28.01 27.06
N ARG A 170 64.40 28.72 26.50
CA ARG A 170 65.73 28.15 26.19
C ARG A 170 66.32 27.58 27.47
N ILE A 171 66.61 26.28 27.47
CA ILE A 171 67.33 25.59 28.54
C ILE A 171 68.74 25.34 28.01
N GLY A 172 69.72 26.00 28.62
CA GLY A 172 71.12 25.98 28.21
C GLY A 172 71.91 27.10 28.89
N PHE A 173 73.24 27.01 28.85
CA PHE A 173 74.14 27.97 29.47
C PHE A 173 73.90 29.36 28.86
N LYS A 174 73.49 30.32 29.69
CA LYS A 174 73.51 31.74 29.33
C LYS A 174 74.89 32.23 29.73
N SER A 175 75.70 32.62 28.76
CA SER A 175 76.90 33.40 29.05
C SER A 175 76.42 34.70 29.69
N ASP A 176 76.76 34.91 30.97
CA ASP A 176 76.67 36.22 31.60
C ASP A 176 77.73 37.08 30.90
N ASP A 177 77.26 37.99 30.03
CA ASP A 177 78.11 39.03 29.46
C ASP A 177 78.29 40.14 30.53
N LEU A 178 79.56 40.50 30.74
CA LEU A 178 80.08 41.62 31.55
C LEU A 178 79.45 42.97 31.18
#